data_AF-A0A9D3N7Q2-F1
#
_entry.id   AF-A0A9D3N7Q2-F1
#
_cell.length_a   1.000
_cell.length_b   1.000
_cell.length_c   1.000
_cell.angle_alpha   90.00
_cell.angle_beta   90.00
_cell.angle_gamma   90.00
#
_symmetry.space_group_name_H-M   'P 1'
#
loop_
_entity.id
_entity.type
_entity.pdbx_description
1 polymer ?
#
loop_
_entity_poly.entity_id
_entity_poly.type
_entity_poly.pdbx_seq_one_letter_code
_entity_poly.pdbx_strand_id
1 'polypeptide(L)'
;MPVANQRCLMAGDVEVYLSQVHDGSVSSGFRALYEERLLLDVTLLIEEHHFQAHKALLATQSDYFRVMFTADMRERDQDKIHMKGLTAAGFGHVLRFMYYGSLELSMPTVQEILQAAMYVQLTEAVEFCCSFLLAKICLENCAEVMRLLDDFSVAVEGVQERLDAFLLENFVPLMARPDFLSYLSLEKLVVCLSSERLCRFPEIELYEAVQAWLRHDRRRWRHTDAVVQNLRFGLMTPTQVFEKVKTSEFYRYSRQLRQEVDQALNYFHSVNEQPLAETKSNRIRSVRPQTAVFRGMIGHSMMANEARPCPCDIGDRMEYGSLGEDVQIEHVKAYVVKPKAPTDKAVIVIQDIYGWQLPNTRYMADMLASNGYIAVCPDFFLGKEPWSPSSDWSTFQEWLEDKKPTDINKEVDVVLKYLKDQSGAKRIGVVGFCWGGVATHYIALQYPEVKAGVSVYGIVKEREDRYELKSPTLFIFGEKDPVIPLDQVTTLEAKLKDKCTVDFKVKVFPDQTHGFVHRKREDINPTDRPHIQEAREDMVNWLNKYM
;
A
#
# COMPACT_ATOMS: atom_id res chain seq x y z
N MET A 1 39.75 24.85 -24.07
CA MET A 1 38.70 24.72 -23.03
C MET A 1 38.54 23.23 -22.73
N PRO A 2 38.25 22.78 -21.50
CA PRO A 2 37.71 23.56 -20.37
C PRO A 2 38.41 23.27 -19.03
N VAL A 3 38.82 24.28 -18.26
CA VAL A 3 38.82 24.16 -16.80
C VAL A 3 38.44 25.53 -16.26
N ALA A 4 37.16 25.69 -15.91
CA ALA A 4 36.72 26.85 -15.16
C ALA A 4 37.22 26.67 -13.72
N ASN A 5 38.44 27.12 -13.42
CA ASN A 5 38.89 27.30 -12.05
C ASN A 5 38.06 28.44 -11.44
N GLN A 6 37.35 28.15 -10.35
CA GLN A 6 36.53 29.12 -9.65
C GLN A 6 37.46 30.12 -8.93
N ARG A 7 37.41 31.40 -9.33
CA ARG A 7 38.15 32.50 -8.69
C ARG A 7 37.42 32.91 -7.42
N CYS A 8 38.09 32.84 -6.26
CA CYS A 8 37.64 33.50 -5.04
C CYS A 8 38.56 34.68 -4.77
N LEU A 9 38.05 35.91 -4.90
CA LEU A 9 38.78 37.13 -4.56
C LEU A 9 38.65 37.37 -3.04
N MET A 10 39.77 37.31 -2.33
CA MET A 10 39.91 37.88 -0.98
C MET A 10 41.04 38.90 -1.00
N ALA A 11 40.92 39.95 -0.18
CA ALA A 11 41.73 41.17 -0.24
C ALA A 11 43.26 40.95 -0.08
N GLY A 12 44.05 41.55 -0.97
CA GLY A 12 45.53 41.50 -1.02
C GLY A 12 46.03 40.88 -2.34
N ASP A 13 47.26 41.19 -2.78
CA ASP A 13 47.90 40.78 -4.05
C ASP A 13 48.15 39.25 -4.20
N VAL A 14 47.25 38.39 -3.71
CA VAL A 14 47.39 36.92 -3.71
C VAL A 14 46.24 36.30 -4.51
N GLU A 15 46.59 35.62 -5.61
CA GLU A 15 45.64 34.82 -6.39
C GLU A 15 45.69 33.35 -5.94
N VAL A 16 44.53 32.78 -5.59
CA VAL A 16 44.38 31.35 -5.25
C VAL A 16 43.69 30.61 -6.40
N TYR A 17 44.30 29.52 -6.85
CA TYR A 17 43.78 28.65 -7.90
C TYR A 17 43.29 27.34 -7.31
N LEU A 18 42.03 26.97 -7.54
CA LEU A 18 41.44 25.71 -7.10
C LEU A 18 41.27 24.76 -8.29
N SER A 19 41.85 23.56 -8.20
CA SER A 19 41.73 22.53 -9.24
C SER A 19 40.50 21.65 -9.03
N GLN A 20 39.61 21.61 -10.01
CA GLN A 20 38.40 20.77 -9.98
C GLN A 20 38.69 19.28 -10.22
N VAL A 21 39.91 18.93 -10.64
CA VAL A 21 40.30 17.55 -10.98
C VAL A 21 41.24 16.92 -9.94
N HIS A 22 41.74 17.71 -8.99
CA HIS A 22 42.75 17.25 -8.03
C HIS A 22 42.27 16.04 -7.22
N ASP A 23 41.09 16.11 -6.63
CA ASP A 23 40.59 15.05 -5.74
C ASP A 23 40.28 13.75 -6.51
N GLY A 24 39.79 13.89 -7.75
CA GLY A 24 39.63 12.77 -8.68
C GLY A 24 40.97 12.15 -9.11
N SER A 25 42.00 12.96 -9.29
CA SER A 25 43.36 12.51 -9.62
C SER A 25 44.00 11.73 -8.46
N VAL A 26 43.86 12.21 -7.22
CA VAL A 26 44.40 11.52 -6.04
C VAL A 26 43.74 10.16 -5.84
N SER A 27 42.40 10.11 -5.90
CA SER A 27 41.63 8.87 -5.75
C SER A 27 41.93 7.86 -6.87
N SER A 28 41.98 8.31 -8.13
CA SER A 28 42.38 7.45 -9.26
C SER A 28 43.83 6.97 -9.17
N GLY A 29 44.74 7.79 -8.65
CA GLY A 29 46.12 7.40 -8.39
C GLY A 29 46.24 6.28 -7.35
N PHE A 30 45.56 6.40 -6.21
CA PHE A 30 45.53 5.32 -5.20
C PHE A 30 44.91 4.03 -5.73
N ARG A 31 43.91 4.12 -6.61
CA ARG A 31 43.31 2.97 -7.29
C ARG A 31 44.31 2.29 -8.23
N ALA A 32 45.02 3.04 -9.06
CA ALA A 32 46.03 2.49 -9.96
C ALA A 32 47.15 1.77 -9.17
N LEU A 33 47.65 2.39 -8.10
CA LEU A 33 48.65 1.77 -7.22
C LEU A 33 48.14 0.46 -6.60
N TYR A 34 46.87 0.40 -6.20
CA TYR A 34 46.27 -0.81 -5.65
C TYR A 34 46.14 -1.93 -6.69
N GLU A 35 45.70 -1.62 -7.90
CA GLU A 35 45.56 -2.57 -9.00
C GLU A 35 46.93 -3.14 -9.44
N GLU A 36 47.96 -2.29 -9.45
CA GLU A 36 49.35 -2.68 -9.77
C GLU A 36 50.10 -3.30 -8.58
N ARG A 37 49.49 -3.32 -7.39
CA ARG A 37 50.07 -3.78 -6.12
C ARG A 37 51.36 -3.06 -5.73
N LEU A 38 51.42 -1.76 -5.98
CA LEU A 38 52.56 -0.90 -5.64
C LEU A 38 52.32 -0.19 -4.31
N LEU A 39 53.39 0.01 -3.54
CA LEU A 39 53.40 0.81 -2.30
C LEU A 39 52.44 0.34 -1.19
N LEU A 40 51.94 -0.89 -1.25
CA LEU A 40 51.11 -1.51 -0.20
C LEU A 40 51.97 -1.75 1.06
N ASP A 41 51.60 -1.09 2.17
CA ASP A 41 52.38 -0.98 3.40
C ASP A 41 51.68 -1.65 4.61
N VAL A 42 50.57 -2.36 4.38
CA VAL A 42 49.91 -3.19 5.39
C VAL A 42 49.24 -4.42 4.76
N THR A 43 49.22 -5.52 5.50
CA THR A 43 48.43 -6.73 5.20
C THR A 43 47.48 -7.02 6.36
N LEU A 44 46.18 -6.97 6.09
CA LEU A 44 45.11 -7.31 7.03
C LEU A 44 44.73 -8.77 6.86
N LEU A 45 44.81 -9.53 7.96
CA LEU A 45 44.54 -10.96 8.02
C LEU A 45 43.15 -11.16 8.61
N ILE A 46 42.21 -11.63 7.78
CA ILE A 46 40.81 -11.85 8.13
C ILE A 46 40.45 -13.26 7.70
N GLU A 47 40.06 -14.10 8.66
CA GLU A 47 39.93 -15.55 8.46
C GLU A 47 41.23 -16.11 7.84
N GLU A 48 41.14 -16.81 6.71
CA GLU A 48 42.28 -17.36 5.95
C GLU A 48 42.73 -16.44 4.80
N HIS A 49 42.21 -15.21 4.73
CA HIS A 49 42.44 -14.28 3.63
C HIS A 49 43.40 -13.14 4.00
N HIS A 50 44.22 -12.74 3.02
CA HIS A 50 45.21 -11.67 3.17
C HIS A 50 44.82 -10.48 2.29
N PHE A 51 44.49 -9.35 2.91
CA PHE A 51 44.15 -8.10 2.24
C PHE A 51 45.31 -7.11 2.34
N GLN A 52 46.01 -6.86 1.24
CA GLN A 52 47.05 -5.84 1.19
C GLN A 52 46.43 -4.48 0.86
N ALA A 53 46.87 -3.41 1.53
CA ALA A 53 46.29 -2.08 1.38
C ALA A 53 47.31 -0.97 1.69
N HIS A 54 46.88 0.29 1.52
CA HIS A 54 47.63 1.48 1.92
C HIS A 54 47.13 2.00 3.27
N LYS A 55 47.98 2.06 4.31
CA LYS A 55 47.66 2.61 5.64
C LYS A 55 47.09 4.02 5.54
N ALA A 56 47.69 4.86 4.69
CA ALA A 56 47.26 6.23 4.47
C ALA A 56 45.82 6.33 3.94
N LEU A 57 45.43 5.48 2.99
CA LEU A 57 44.07 5.49 2.44
C LEU A 57 43.05 4.95 3.46
N LEU A 58 43.39 3.87 4.16
CA LEU A 58 42.51 3.31 5.19
C LEU A 58 42.28 4.33 6.32
N ALA A 59 43.33 5.02 6.77
CA ALA A 59 43.25 6.02 7.83
C ALA A 59 42.49 7.30 7.42
N THR A 60 42.38 7.63 6.14
CA THR A 60 41.57 8.77 5.69
C THR A 60 40.09 8.43 5.60
N GLN A 61 39.75 7.18 5.29
CA GLN A 61 38.37 6.73 5.11
C GLN A 61 37.72 6.19 6.39
N SER A 62 38.52 5.75 7.37
CA SER A 62 38.04 5.05 8.56
C SER A 62 38.74 5.54 9.82
N ASP A 63 37.96 6.02 10.78
CA ASP A 63 38.47 6.45 12.08
C ASP A 63 39.10 5.29 12.87
N TYR A 64 38.57 4.08 12.72
CA TYR A 64 39.16 2.86 13.30
C TYR A 64 40.60 2.66 12.83
N PHE A 65 40.84 2.69 11.52
CA PHE A 65 42.19 2.54 10.97
C PHE A 65 43.07 3.76 11.27
N ARG A 66 42.47 4.96 11.30
CA ARG A 66 43.19 6.17 11.70
C ARG A 66 43.76 6.03 13.10
N VAL A 67 42.95 5.62 14.07
CA VAL A 67 43.40 5.38 15.44
C VAL A 67 44.43 4.27 15.47
N MET A 68 44.17 3.13 14.82
CA MET A 68 45.08 1.98 14.78
C MET A 68 46.49 2.34 14.27
N PHE A 69 46.60 3.19 13.25
CA PHE A 69 47.89 3.52 12.61
C PHE A 69 48.56 4.78 13.18
N THR A 70 47.86 5.62 13.92
CA THR A 70 48.42 6.89 14.43
C THR A 70 48.52 6.96 15.95
N ALA A 71 47.69 6.22 16.68
CA ALA A 71 47.81 6.11 18.13
C ALA A 71 49.02 5.25 18.52
N ASP A 72 49.44 5.33 19.79
CA ASP A 72 50.54 4.54 20.34
C ASP A 72 50.11 3.09 20.64
N MET A 73 49.64 2.41 19.59
CA MET A 73 49.21 1.02 19.60
C MET A 73 50.30 0.14 18.96
N ARG A 74 50.33 -1.14 19.35
CA ARG A 74 51.34 -2.11 18.87
C ARG A 74 51.22 -2.33 17.35
N GLU A 75 50.02 -2.20 16.82
CA GLU A 75 49.63 -2.38 15.43
C GLU A 75 50.24 -1.31 14.50
N ARG A 76 50.58 -0.12 15.02
CA ARG A 76 51.24 0.94 14.27
C ARG A 76 52.51 0.45 13.57
N ASP A 77 53.32 -0.28 14.33
CA ASP A 77 54.64 -0.74 13.94
C ASP A 77 54.60 -2.13 13.27
N GLN A 78 53.40 -2.64 12.95
CA GLN A 78 53.20 -3.94 12.29
C GLN A 78 52.81 -3.78 10.82
N ASP A 79 53.34 -4.68 9.99
CA ASP A 79 52.98 -4.80 8.57
C ASP A 79 51.90 -5.86 8.34
N LYS A 80 51.63 -6.71 9.34
CA LYS A 80 50.61 -7.76 9.31
C LYS A 80 49.73 -7.67 10.54
N ILE A 81 48.44 -7.45 10.34
CA ILE A 81 47.48 -7.21 11.43
C ILE A 81 46.35 -8.21 11.34
N HIS A 82 46.08 -8.93 12.44
CA HIS A 82 44.96 -9.86 12.52
C HIS A 82 43.69 -9.17 12.98
N MET A 83 42.67 -9.13 12.13
CA MET A 83 41.36 -8.59 12.45
C MET A 83 40.40 -9.74 12.73
N LYS A 84 39.82 -9.75 13.94
CA LYS A 84 38.92 -10.82 14.39
C LYS A 84 37.47 -10.33 14.35
N GLY A 85 36.52 -11.26 14.14
CA GLY A 85 35.10 -10.94 14.13
C GLY A 85 34.60 -10.33 12.82
N LEU A 86 35.35 -10.48 11.73
CA LEU A 86 34.97 -10.09 10.38
C LEU A 86 35.03 -11.29 9.45
N THR A 87 34.11 -11.34 8.49
CA THR A 87 34.17 -12.25 7.34
C THR A 87 35.02 -11.63 6.24
N ALA A 88 35.78 -12.45 5.50
CA ALA A 88 36.56 -11.96 4.37
C ALA A 88 35.69 -11.33 3.27
N ALA A 89 34.49 -11.86 3.04
CA ALA A 89 33.54 -11.34 2.05
C ALA A 89 33.09 -9.90 2.40
N GLY A 90 32.49 -9.69 3.58
CA GLY A 90 32.07 -8.37 4.05
C GLY A 90 33.19 -7.33 4.03
N PHE A 91 34.38 -7.68 4.52
CA PHE A 91 35.52 -6.76 4.48
C PHE A 91 36.00 -6.47 3.06
N GLY A 92 36.00 -7.46 2.16
CA GLY A 92 36.38 -7.26 0.76
C GLY A 92 35.52 -6.20 0.06
N HIS A 93 34.21 -6.20 0.31
CA HIS A 93 33.30 -5.16 -0.20
C HIS A 93 33.60 -3.77 0.39
N VAL A 94 33.84 -3.69 1.70
CA VAL A 94 34.19 -2.44 2.38
C VAL A 94 35.53 -1.88 1.89
N LEU A 95 36.55 -2.73 1.73
CA LEU A 95 37.84 -2.34 1.19
C LEU A 95 37.71 -1.84 -0.24
N ARG A 96 36.93 -2.53 -1.09
CA ARG A 96 36.65 -2.07 -2.44
C ARG A 96 35.97 -0.71 -2.42
N PHE A 97 35.01 -0.48 -1.54
CA PHE A 97 34.39 0.83 -1.40
C PHE A 97 35.42 1.92 -1.06
N MET A 98 36.37 1.67 -0.14
CA MET A 98 37.42 2.64 0.22
C MET A 98 38.32 3.05 -0.96
N TYR A 99 38.51 2.18 -1.97
CA TYR A 99 39.31 2.48 -3.17
C TYR A 99 38.49 2.98 -4.37
N TYR A 100 37.28 2.48 -4.52
CA TYR A 100 36.47 2.68 -5.72
C TYR A 100 35.35 3.71 -5.54
N GLY A 101 34.95 4.01 -4.29
CA GLY A 101 33.84 4.88 -3.96
C GLY A 101 32.47 4.29 -4.32
N SER A 102 32.41 3.00 -4.64
CA SER A 102 31.17 2.29 -5.00
C SER A 102 30.96 1.07 -4.12
N LEU A 103 29.73 0.90 -3.64
CA LEU A 103 29.33 -0.21 -2.77
C LEU A 103 28.18 -0.98 -3.43
N GLU A 104 28.43 -2.25 -3.75
CA GLU A 104 27.44 -3.15 -4.31
C GLU A 104 26.74 -3.92 -3.18
N LEU A 105 25.43 -3.72 -3.05
CA LEU A 105 24.61 -4.29 -1.96
C LEU A 105 23.61 -5.33 -2.50
N SER A 106 23.47 -6.42 -1.76
CA SER A 106 22.49 -7.47 -2.03
C SER A 106 21.97 -8.06 -0.71
N MET A 107 20.77 -8.65 -0.70
CA MET A 107 20.19 -9.23 0.52
C MET A 107 21.10 -10.30 1.17
N PRO A 108 21.78 -11.20 0.43
CA PRO A 108 22.69 -12.17 1.04
C PRO A 108 23.96 -11.56 1.66
N THR A 109 24.45 -10.43 1.12
CA THR A 109 25.75 -9.86 1.52
C THR A 109 25.63 -8.68 2.49
N VAL A 110 24.48 -8.03 2.56
CA VAL A 110 24.30 -6.77 3.31
C VAL A 110 24.61 -6.91 4.80
N GLN A 111 24.31 -8.05 5.42
CA GLN A 111 24.62 -8.29 6.83
C GLN A 111 26.13 -8.28 7.09
N GLU A 112 26.91 -9.00 6.28
CA GLU A 112 28.36 -9.09 6.39
C GLU A 112 29.03 -7.73 6.09
N ILE A 113 28.49 -7.01 5.10
CA ILE A 113 28.96 -5.67 4.73
C ILE A 113 28.67 -4.66 5.85
N LEU A 114 27.45 -4.67 6.41
CA LEU A 114 27.06 -3.81 7.52
C LEU A 114 27.94 -4.07 8.75
N GLN A 115 28.16 -5.34 9.10
CA GLN A 115 29.06 -5.73 10.18
C GLN A 115 30.47 -5.18 9.95
N ALA A 116 31.02 -5.36 8.75
CA ALA A 116 32.35 -4.86 8.41
C ALA A 116 32.43 -3.33 8.46
N ALA A 117 31.45 -2.64 7.89
CA ALA A 117 31.38 -1.18 7.87
C ALA A 117 31.31 -0.59 9.29
N MET A 118 30.50 -1.20 10.17
CA MET A 118 30.41 -0.79 11.56
C MET A 118 31.69 -1.08 12.35
N TYR A 119 32.29 -2.25 12.15
CA TYR A 119 33.55 -2.62 12.80
C TYR A 119 34.66 -1.60 12.48
N VAL A 120 34.79 -1.23 11.20
CA VAL A 120 35.80 -0.25 10.76
C VAL A 120 35.31 1.19 10.83
N GLN A 121 34.15 1.46 11.43
CA GLN A 121 33.59 2.80 11.64
C GLN A 121 33.48 3.63 10.35
N LEU A 122 33.00 3.00 9.28
CA LEU A 122 32.79 3.63 7.98
C LEU A 122 31.32 4.07 7.83
N THR A 123 31.01 5.26 8.33
CA THR A 123 29.63 5.77 8.48
C THR A 123 28.85 5.79 7.16
N GLU A 124 29.45 6.24 6.06
CA GLU A 124 28.76 6.33 4.76
C GLU A 124 28.32 4.95 4.24
N ALA A 125 29.15 3.92 4.42
CA ALA A 125 28.78 2.56 4.04
C ALA A 125 27.65 2.00 4.95
N VAL A 126 27.63 2.37 6.23
CA VAL A 126 26.52 2.03 7.15
C VAL A 126 25.22 2.69 6.68
N GLU A 127 25.25 3.97 6.31
CA GLU A 127 24.09 4.70 5.78
C GLU A 127 23.54 4.09 4.48
N PHE A 128 24.43 3.66 3.57
CA PHE A 128 24.02 2.97 2.35
C PHE A 128 23.38 1.61 2.65
N CYS A 129 23.93 0.83 3.57
CA CYS A 129 23.34 -0.45 4.00
C CYS A 129 21.95 -0.22 4.61
N CYS A 130 21.79 0.78 5.47
CA CYS A 130 20.50 1.13 6.07
C CYS A 130 19.49 1.56 5.02
N SER A 131 19.89 2.42 4.10
CA SER A 131 19.02 2.90 3.00
C SER A 131 18.57 1.74 2.10
N PHE A 132 19.47 0.81 1.79
CA PHE A 132 19.15 -0.38 1.02
C PHE A 132 18.15 -1.29 1.74
N LEU A 133 18.39 -1.57 3.03
CA LEU A 133 17.51 -2.40 3.85
C LEU A 133 16.11 -1.79 3.98
N LEU A 134 16.02 -0.48 4.24
CA LEU A 134 14.75 0.24 4.32
C LEU A 134 14.00 0.30 2.99
N ALA A 135 14.70 0.41 1.86
CA ALA A 135 14.08 0.39 0.54
C ALA A 135 13.54 -1.00 0.14
N LYS A 136 14.01 -2.06 0.80
CA LYS A 136 13.63 -3.46 0.53
C LYS A 136 12.80 -4.08 1.65
N ILE A 137 12.44 -3.32 2.68
CA ILE A 137 11.63 -3.83 3.79
C ILE A 137 10.23 -4.21 3.28
N CYS A 138 9.80 -5.41 3.63
CA CYS A 138 8.48 -5.94 3.33
C CYS A 138 8.00 -6.80 4.49
N LEU A 139 6.76 -7.32 4.42
CA LEU A 139 6.19 -8.15 5.48
C LEU A 139 7.08 -9.38 5.74
N GLU A 140 7.65 -9.97 4.68
CA GLU A 140 8.48 -11.17 4.69
C GLU A 140 9.80 -11.04 5.42
N ASN A 141 10.50 -9.92 5.27
CA ASN A 141 11.87 -9.74 5.80
C ASN A 141 11.97 -8.76 6.98
N CYS A 142 10.89 -8.06 7.35
CA CYS A 142 10.94 -6.99 8.35
C CYS A 142 11.52 -7.43 9.71
N ALA A 143 11.16 -8.62 10.22
CA ALA A 143 11.63 -9.11 11.50
C ALA A 143 13.14 -9.33 11.51
N GLU A 144 13.69 -9.80 10.39
CA GLU A 144 15.13 -9.99 10.20
C GLU A 144 15.85 -8.66 10.04
N VAL A 145 15.34 -7.75 9.20
CA VAL A 145 15.90 -6.41 9.01
C VAL A 145 15.92 -5.63 10.31
N MET A 146 14.82 -5.62 11.07
CA MET A 146 14.75 -4.90 12.34
C MET A 146 15.70 -5.50 13.38
N ARG A 147 15.76 -6.84 13.48
CA ARG A 147 16.70 -7.52 14.39
C ARG A 147 18.14 -7.20 14.03
N LEU A 148 18.48 -7.24 12.73
CA LEU A 148 19.81 -6.90 12.24
C LEU A 148 20.22 -5.49 12.68
N LEU A 149 19.35 -4.49 12.47
CA LEU A 149 19.63 -3.10 12.82
C LEU A 149 19.71 -2.88 14.35
N ASP A 150 18.89 -3.59 15.13
CA ASP A 150 18.93 -3.58 16.59
C ASP A 150 20.22 -4.24 17.15
N ASP A 151 20.58 -5.42 16.64
CA ASP A 151 21.75 -6.20 17.06
C ASP A 151 23.04 -5.39 16.85
N PHE A 152 23.09 -4.63 15.76
CA PHE A 152 24.18 -3.72 15.46
C PHE A 152 24.07 -2.36 16.15
N SER A 153 22.97 -2.07 16.87
CA SER A 153 22.74 -0.78 17.53
C SER A 153 22.95 0.40 16.59
N VAL A 154 22.44 0.28 15.36
CA VAL A 154 22.62 1.28 14.31
C VAL A 154 21.98 2.61 14.73
N ALA A 155 22.82 3.64 14.84
CA ALA A 155 22.42 4.99 15.25
C ALA A 155 22.43 5.97 14.07
N VAL A 156 21.73 5.61 12.99
CA VAL A 156 21.55 6.50 11.81
C VAL A 156 20.23 7.26 11.95
N GLU A 157 20.29 8.58 11.76
CA GLU A 157 19.15 9.47 11.88
C GLU A 157 18.00 9.05 10.92
N GLY A 158 16.77 9.05 11.43
CA GLY A 158 15.56 8.72 10.66
C GLY A 158 15.33 7.23 10.39
N VAL A 159 16.31 6.33 10.63
CA VAL A 159 16.12 4.88 10.39
C VAL A 159 15.04 4.30 11.31
N GLN A 160 15.13 4.57 12.61
CA GLN A 160 14.16 4.07 13.59
C GLN A 160 12.74 4.60 13.31
N GLU A 161 12.61 5.88 12.94
CA GLU A 161 11.31 6.47 12.59
C GLU A 161 10.66 5.79 11.38
N ARG A 162 11.48 5.40 10.38
CA ARG A 162 11.02 4.67 9.19
C ARG A 162 10.55 3.26 9.54
N LEU A 163 11.30 2.56 10.39
CA LEU A 163 10.95 1.21 10.88
C LEU A 163 9.67 1.24 11.71
N ASP A 164 9.55 2.20 12.62
CA ASP A 164 8.36 2.38 13.47
C ASP A 164 7.13 2.73 12.63
N ALA A 165 7.30 3.60 11.62
CA ALA A 165 6.23 3.89 10.66
C ALA A 165 5.75 2.62 9.95
N PHE A 166 6.67 1.84 9.39
CA PHE A 166 6.35 0.58 8.71
C PHE A 166 5.66 -0.41 9.64
N LEU A 167 6.16 -0.56 10.88
CA LEU A 167 5.58 -1.44 11.89
C LEU A 167 4.15 -1.02 12.22
N LEU A 168 3.92 0.26 12.50
CA LEU A 168 2.59 0.78 12.88
C LEU A 168 1.58 0.68 11.73
N GLU A 169 2.03 0.85 10.49
CA GLU A 169 1.18 0.74 9.30
C GLU A 169 0.79 -0.71 8.97
N ASN A 170 1.62 -1.68 9.38
CA ASN A 170 1.45 -3.12 9.08
C ASN A 170 1.25 -3.98 10.34
N PHE A 171 0.87 -3.37 11.47
CA PHE A 171 0.91 -4.01 12.79
C PHE A 171 0.14 -5.35 12.85
N VAL A 172 -1.13 -5.39 12.44
CA VAL A 172 -1.96 -6.61 12.53
C VAL A 172 -1.41 -7.74 11.63
N PRO A 173 -1.09 -7.52 10.33
CA PRO A 173 -0.44 -8.52 9.49
C PRO A 173 0.87 -9.07 10.08
N LEU A 174 1.70 -8.21 10.68
CA LEU A 174 2.96 -8.62 11.29
C LEU A 174 2.74 -9.50 12.53
N MET A 175 1.73 -9.18 13.34
CA MET A 175 1.39 -9.94 14.54
C MET A 175 0.78 -11.32 14.26
N ALA A 176 0.41 -11.61 13.02
CA ALA A 176 0.01 -12.96 12.59
C ALA A 176 1.22 -13.89 12.36
N ARG A 177 2.45 -13.36 12.31
CA ARG A 177 3.63 -14.14 11.91
C ARG A 177 4.46 -14.62 13.12
N PRO A 178 4.78 -15.92 13.21
CA PRO A 178 5.53 -16.47 14.36
C PRO A 178 6.96 -15.90 14.53
N ASP A 179 7.63 -15.56 13.43
CA ASP A 179 8.98 -14.98 13.44
C ASP A 179 8.97 -13.57 14.06
N PHE A 180 7.98 -12.76 13.68
CA PHE A 180 7.79 -11.42 14.23
C PHE A 180 7.35 -11.46 15.70
N LEU A 181 6.43 -12.38 16.05
CA LEU A 181 6.03 -12.60 17.45
C LEU A 181 7.20 -13.01 18.36
N SER A 182 8.20 -13.69 17.82
CA SER A 182 9.42 -14.07 18.55
C SER A 182 10.34 -12.88 18.79
N TYR A 183 10.41 -11.96 17.82
CA TYR A 183 11.24 -10.76 17.88
C TYR A 183 10.63 -9.66 18.77
N LEU A 184 9.32 -9.43 18.72
CA LEU A 184 8.69 -8.29 19.38
C LEU A 184 8.77 -8.37 20.91
N SER A 185 9.44 -7.39 21.53
CA SER A 185 9.56 -7.26 22.99
C SER A 185 8.30 -6.67 23.62
N LEU A 186 8.16 -6.81 24.94
CA LEU A 186 7.06 -6.20 25.69
C LEU A 186 7.09 -4.67 25.57
N GLU A 187 8.27 -4.08 25.68
CA GLU A 187 8.49 -2.64 25.64
C GLU A 187 8.05 -2.07 24.29
N LYS A 188 8.51 -2.69 23.18
CA LYS A 188 8.09 -2.29 21.83
C LYS A 188 6.59 -2.46 21.64
N LEU A 189 6.00 -3.58 22.06
CA LEU A 189 4.54 -3.81 21.95
C LEU A 189 3.73 -2.73 22.69
N VAL A 190 4.10 -2.39 23.92
CA VAL A 190 3.41 -1.35 24.71
C VAL A 190 3.51 0.02 24.05
N VAL A 191 4.68 0.37 23.50
CA VAL A 191 4.89 1.61 22.75
C VAL A 191 3.98 1.64 21.52
N CYS A 192 3.92 0.55 20.75
CA CYS A 192 3.06 0.45 19.58
C CYS A 192 1.58 0.63 19.94
N LEU A 193 1.09 -0.12 20.93
CA LEU A 193 -0.31 -0.04 21.37
C LEU A 193 -0.70 1.32 21.95
N SER A 194 0.26 2.07 22.48
CA SER A 194 0.03 3.43 22.96
C SER A 194 -0.09 4.45 21.82
N SER A 195 0.34 4.10 20.61
CA SER A 195 0.36 5.00 19.46
C SER A 195 -1.03 5.27 18.87
N GLU A 196 -1.32 6.54 18.60
CA GLU A 196 -2.52 6.96 17.87
C GLU A 196 -2.49 6.56 16.39
N ARG A 197 -1.30 6.22 15.84
CA ARG A 197 -1.12 5.82 14.44
C ARG A 197 -1.72 4.46 14.11
N LEU A 198 -2.09 3.65 15.12
CA LEU A 198 -2.83 2.40 14.94
C LEU A 198 -4.31 2.62 14.57
N CYS A 199 -4.75 3.85 14.30
CA CYS A 199 -6.14 4.19 13.95
C CYS A 199 -6.72 3.47 12.74
N ARG A 200 -5.88 2.85 11.90
CA ARG A 200 -6.31 2.04 10.75
C ARG A 200 -6.92 0.69 11.16
N PHE A 201 -6.54 0.17 12.33
CA PHE A 201 -6.98 -1.14 12.80
C PHE A 201 -8.12 -1.01 13.81
N PRO A 202 -9.23 -1.74 13.63
CA PRO A 202 -10.24 -1.89 14.67
C PRO A 202 -9.62 -2.41 15.97
N GLU A 203 -10.08 -1.92 17.12
CA GLU A 203 -9.47 -2.31 18.40
C GLU A 203 -9.59 -3.82 18.67
N ILE A 204 -10.62 -4.48 18.12
CA ILE A 204 -10.77 -5.93 18.20
C ILE A 204 -9.60 -6.68 17.53
N GLU A 205 -9.13 -6.21 16.38
CA GLU A 205 -7.98 -6.81 15.68
C GLU A 205 -6.69 -6.59 16.47
N LEU A 206 -6.53 -5.42 17.09
CA LEU A 206 -5.41 -5.14 17.99
C LEU A 206 -5.42 -6.08 19.21
N TYR A 207 -6.60 -6.35 19.77
CA TYR A 207 -6.75 -7.32 20.86
C TYR A 207 -6.43 -8.75 20.42
N GLU A 208 -6.90 -9.18 19.26
CA GLU A 208 -6.60 -10.52 18.71
C GLU A 208 -5.10 -10.68 18.40
N ALA A 209 -4.46 -9.65 17.86
CA ALA A 209 -3.00 -9.58 17.67
C ALA A 209 -2.25 -9.71 19.01
N VAL A 210 -2.67 -8.97 20.04
CA VAL A 210 -2.12 -9.09 21.39
C VAL A 210 -2.29 -10.50 21.95
N GLN A 211 -3.45 -11.13 21.74
CA GLN A 211 -3.65 -12.51 22.17
C GLN A 211 -2.69 -13.48 21.46
N ALA A 212 -2.45 -13.31 20.16
CA ALA A 212 -1.48 -14.11 19.42
C ALA A 212 -0.08 -13.99 20.05
N TRP A 213 0.36 -12.77 20.38
CA TRP A 213 1.64 -12.53 21.04
C TRP A 213 1.74 -13.12 22.45
N LEU A 214 0.66 -13.05 23.24
CA LEU A 214 0.60 -13.68 24.57
C LEU A 214 0.58 -15.21 24.49
N ARG A 215 -0.08 -15.80 23.49
CA ARG A 215 -0.14 -17.25 23.28
C ARG A 215 1.19 -17.82 22.78
N HIS A 216 1.98 -17.02 22.06
CA HIS A 216 3.27 -17.43 21.51
C HIS A 216 4.28 -17.85 22.58
N ASP A 217 4.31 -17.20 23.73
CA ASP A 217 5.14 -17.60 24.87
C ASP A 217 4.35 -17.49 26.19
N ARG A 218 4.17 -18.63 26.86
CA ARG A 218 3.45 -18.73 28.14
C ARG A 218 4.04 -17.82 29.23
N ARG A 219 5.33 -17.51 29.19
CA ARG A 219 5.97 -16.58 30.14
C ARG A 219 5.41 -15.16 30.02
N ARG A 220 4.87 -14.80 28.85
CA ARG A 220 4.28 -13.47 28.58
C ARG A 220 2.93 -13.26 29.24
N TRP A 221 2.27 -14.31 29.72
CA TRP A 221 0.97 -14.21 30.39
C TRP A 221 1.03 -13.32 31.65
N ARG A 222 2.19 -13.25 32.31
CA ARG A 222 2.40 -12.33 33.44
C ARG A 222 2.34 -10.85 33.05
N HIS A 223 2.47 -10.54 31.76
CA HIS A 223 2.46 -9.19 31.21
C HIS A 223 1.09 -8.79 30.63
N THR A 224 0.07 -9.66 30.73
CA THR A 224 -1.27 -9.36 30.22
C THR A 224 -1.78 -8.01 30.70
N ASP A 225 -1.66 -7.71 31.99
CA ASP A 225 -2.14 -6.45 32.58
C ASP A 225 -1.49 -5.22 31.94
N ALA A 226 -0.17 -5.26 31.69
CA ALA A 226 0.56 -4.15 31.08
C ALA A 226 0.15 -3.91 29.62
N VAL A 227 -0.16 -4.98 28.88
CA VAL A 227 -0.51 -4.88 27.46
C VAL A 227 -1.97 -4.42 27.30
N VAL A 228 -2.91 -4.98 28.07
CA VAL A 228 -4.35 -4.69 27.91
C VAL A 228 -4.72 -3.27 28.32
N GLN A 229 -3.99 -2.62 29.23
CA GLN A 229 -4.18 -1.20 29.60
C GLN A 229 -3.92 -0.21 28.45
N ASN A 230 -3.34 -0.69 27.35
CA ASN A 230 -3.08 0.11 26.15
C ASN A 230 -4.08 -0.17 25.03
N LEU A 231 -5.05 -1.06 25.27
CA LEU A 231 -6.19 -1.30 24.41
C LEU A 231 -7.40 -0.49 24.84
N ARG A 232 -8.22 -0.11 23.86
CA ARG A 232 -9.38 0.79 24.00
C ARG A 232 -10.68 0.01 23.87
N PHE A 233 -11.02 -0.76 24.89
CA PHE A 233 -12.19 -1.65 24.85
C PHE A 233 -13.51 -0.91 24.61
N GLY A 234 -13.60 0.37 24.97
CA GLY A 234 -14.76 1.21 24.65
C GLY A 234 -14.96 1.52 23.16
N LEU A 235 -13.97 1.22 22.31
CA LEU A 235 -14.08 1.32 20.85
C LEU A 235 -14.49 -0.01 20.16
N MET A 236 -14.65 -1.08 20.93
CA MET A 236 -15.16 -2.36 20.43
C MET A 236 -16.69 -2.38 20.47
N THR A 237 -17.31 -3.36 19.82
CA THR A 237 -18.75 -3.62 19.99
C THR A 237 -19.01 -4.46 21.25
N PRO A 238 -20.20 -4.34 21.87
CA PRO A 238 -20.58 -5.19 23.00
C PRO A 238 -20.45 -6.68 22.67
N THR A 239 -20.87 -7.10 21.48
CA THR A 239 -20.78 -8.48 21.00
C THR A 239 -19.33 -8.97 20.98
N GLN A 240 -18.40 -8.16 20.45
CA GLN A 240 -16.97 -8.50 20.43
C GLN A 240 -16.41 -8.67 21.85
N VAL A 241 -16.75 -7.76 22.77
CA VAL A 241 -16.31 -7.86 24.18
C VAL A 241 -16.86 -9.12 24.85
N PHE A 242 -18.12 -9.47 24.63
CA PHE A 242 -18.72 -10.68 25.19
C PHE A 242 -18.17 -11.98 24.57
N GLU A 243 -18.14 -12.07 23.25
CA GLU A 243 -17.84 -13.32 22.55
C GLU A 243 -16.34 -13.62 22.43
N LYS A 244 -15.49 -12.58 22.39
CA LYS A 244 -14.04 -12.71 22.17
C LYS A 244 -13.21 -12.39 23.41
N VAL A 245 -13.56 -11.33 24.15
CA VAL A 245 -12.74 -10.89 25.29
C VAL A 245 -13.08 -11.70 26.54
N LYS A 246 -14.38 -11.79 26.93
CA LYS A 246 -14.79 -12.53 28.14
C LYS A 246 -14.56 -14.04 28.07
N THR A 247 -14.60 -14.61 26.87
CA THR A 247 -14.37 -16.05 26.63
C THR A 247 -12.89 -16.42 26.65
N SER A 248 -11.99 -15.42 26.55
CA SER A 248 -10.55 -15.61 26.56
C SER A 248 -10.03 -16.20 27.87
N GLU A 249 -9.01 -17.05 27.78
CA GLU A 249 -8.25 -17.53 28.92
C GLU A 249 -7.66 -16.39 29.75
N PHE A 250 -7.28 -15.28 29.12
CA PHE A 250 -6.66 -14.13 29.78
C PHE A 250 -7.63 -13.38 30.69
N TYR A 251 -8.93 -13.38 30.36
CA TYR A 251 -9.98 -12.72 31.15
C TYR A 251 -10.15 -13.37 32.54
N ARG A 252 -9.96 -14.69 32.62
CA ARG A 252 -10.05 -15.42 33.90
C ARG A 252 -8.92 -15.06 34.85
N TYR A 253 -7.72 -14.80 34.35
CA TYR A 253 -6.53 -14.58 35.18
C TYR A 253 -6.24 -13.10 35.44
N SER A 254 -6.48 -12.22 34.47
CA SER A 254 -6.17 -10.78 34.58
C SER A 254 -7.29 -10.02 35.30
N ARG A 255 -6.97 -9.44 36.47
CA ARG A 255 -7.89 -8.54 37.17
C ARG A 255 -8.07 -7.23 36.40
N GLN A 256 -7.00 -6.72 35.81
CA GLN A 256 -7.03 -5.49 35.04
C GLN A 256 -7.95 -5.62 33.81
N LEU A 257 -7.82 -6.71 33.06
CA LEU A 257 -8.66 -6.95 31.88
C LEU A 257 -10.15 -7.00 32.26
N ARG A 258 -10.50 -7.58 33.41
CA ARG A 258 -11.88 -7.55 33.90
C ARG A 258 -12.36 -6.12 34.18
N GLN A 259 -11.54 -5.30 34.83
CA GLN A 259 -11.87 -3.90 35.10
C GLN A 259 -12.06 -3.09 33.81
N GLU A 260 -11.18 -3.25 32.83
CA GLU A 260 -11.31 -2.57 31.52
C GLU A 260 -12.59 -3.00 30.77
N VAL A 261 -12.90 -4.30 30.79
CA VAL A 261 -14.13 -4.83 30.19
C VAL A 261 -15.38 -4.31 30.91
N ASP A 262 -15.38 -4.28 32.24
CA ASP A 262 -16.52 -3.78 33.01
C ASP A 262 -16.74 -2.28 32.75
N GLN A 263 -15.66 -1.49 32.63
CA GLN A 263 -15.73 -0.09 32.22
C GLN A 263 -16.31 0.07 30.81
N ALA A 264 -15.86 -0.73 29.85
CA ALA A 264 -16.39 -0.70 28.49
C ALA A 264 -17.89 -1.07 28.45
N LEU A 265 -18.32 -2.09 29.20
CA LEU A 265 -19.73 -2.48 29.29
C LEU A 265 -20.59 -1.38 29.90
N ASN A 266 -20.13 -0.74 30.97
CA ASN A 266 -20.82 0.41 31.57
C ASN A 266 -20.94 1.56 30.55
N TYR A 267 -19.86 1.84 29.81
CA TYR A 267 -19.87 2.83 28.74
C TYR A 267 -20.89 2.49 27.64
N PHE A 268 -21.01 1.22 27.23
CA PHE A 268 -22.02 0.80 26.24
C PHE A 268 -23.46 0.93 26.73
N HIS A 269 -23.70 0.71 28.03
CA HIS A 269 -25.02 0.85 28.62
C HIS A 269 -25.44 2.32 28.81
N SER A 270 -24.50 3.21 29.13
CA SER A 270 -24.75 4.63 29.38
C SER A 270 -24.69 5.49 28.12
N VAL A 271 -25.43 5.13 27.06
CA VAL A 271 -25.40 5.80 25.74
C VAL A 271 -25.52 7.33 25.83
N ASN A 272 -26.38 7.84 26.70
CA ASN A 272 -26.62 9.28 26.87
C ASN A 272 -25.45 10.03 27.56
N GLU A 273 -24.62 9.32 28.32
CA GLU A 273 -23.48 9.88 29.06
C GLU A 273 -22.15 9.68 28.33
N GLN A 274 -22.12 8.86 27.26
CA GLN A 274 -20.93 8.62 26.43
C GLN A 274 -20.22 9.91 25.99
N PRO A 275 -20.90 10.99 25.56
CA PRO A 275 -20.24 12.24 25.18
C PRO A 275 -19.49 12.93 26.33
N LEU A 276 -19.89 12.65 27.57
CA LEU A 276 -19.38 13.28 28.79
C LEU A 276 -18.37 12.39 29.53
N ALA A 277 -18.30 11.11 29.16
CA ALA A 277 -17.51 10.09 29.84
C ALA A 277 -16.20 9.77 29.08
N GLU A 278 -15.41 10.77 28.69
CA GLU A 278 -14.15 10.54 27.98
C GLU A 278 -13.08 9.92 28.90
N THR A 279 -12.49 8.82 28.46
CA THR A 279 -11.40 8.09 29.11
C THR A 279 -10.39 7.63 28.06
N LYS A 280 -9.21 7.16 28.49
CA LYS A 280 -8.24 6.55 27.57
C LYS A 280 -8.84 5.37 26.79
N SER A 281 -9.77 4.63 27.40
CA SER A 281 -10.33 3.37 26.87
C SER A 281 -11.41 3.59 25.80
N ASN A 282 -11.97 4.79 25.68
CA ASN A 282 -13.01 5.12 24.68
C ASN A 282 -12.64 6.31 23.78
N ARG A 283 -11.47 6.92 23.96
CA ARG A 283 -10.95 7.94 23.05
C ARG A 283 -10.57 7.32 21.70
N ILE A 284 -11.12 7.84 20.60
CA ILE A 284 -10.81 7.38 19.25
C ILE A 284 -9.31 7.51 18.95
N ARG A 285 -8.73 6.50 18.30
CA ARG A 285 -7.35 6.57 17.81
C ARG A 285 -7.27 7.59 16.67
N SER A 286 -6.51 8.66 16.86
CA SER A 286 -6.27 9.60 15.76
C SER A 286 -5.04 10.47 15.93
N VAL A 287 -4.31 10.63 14.83
CA VAL A 287 -3.16 11.55 14.72
C VAL A 287 -3.63 13.00 14.49
N ARG A 288 -4.87 13.18 14.01
CA ARG A 288 -5.48 14.50 13.76
C ARG A 288 -6.58 14.78 14.78
N PRO A 289 -6.83 16.05 15.13
CA PRO A 289 -7.98 16.42 15.94
C PRO A 289 -9.26 15.90 15.27
N GLN A 290 -10.09 15.17 16.02
CA GLN A 290 -11.40 14.73 15.55
C GLN A 290 -12.50 15.52 16.27
N THR A 291 -13.51 15.93 15.51
CA THR A 291 -14.72 16.55 16.04
C THR A 291 -15.81 15.50 16.09
N ALA A 292 -16.21 15.09 17.28
CA ALA A 292 -17.37 14.21 17.47
C ALA A 292 -18.66 15.02 17.31
N VAL A 293 -19.48 14.68 16.30
CA VAL A 293 -20.78 15.32 16.07
C VAL A 293 -21.87 14.42 16.63
N PHE A 294 -22.42 14.79 17.79
CA PHE A 294 -23.57 14.11 18.38
C PHE A 294 -24.86 14.68 17.79
N ARG A 295 -25.60 13.87 17.03
CA ARG A 295 -26.98 14.19 16.61
C ARG A 295 -27.96 13.38 17.47
N GLY A 296 -28.77 14.06 18.27
CA GLY A 296 -29.85 13.42 19.01
C GLY A 296 -30.98 12.97 18.06
N MET A 297 -31.41 11.71 18.17
CA MET A 297 -32.69 11.26 17.62
C MET A 297 -33.76 11.36 18.71
N ILE A 298 -34.85 12.07 18.43
CA ILE A 298 -36.09 11.97 19.21
C ILE A 298 -36.73 10.64 18.83
N GLY A 299 -36.96 9.79 19.83
CA GLY A 299 -37.32 8.39 19.64
C GLY A 299 -38.66 8.17 18.94
N HIS A 300 -38.63 7.30 17.93
CA HIS A 300 -39.63 6.28 17.66
C HIS A 300 -39.06 5.27 16.66
N SER A 301 -38.37 4.24 17.19
CA SER A 301 -38.15 2.92 16.55
C SER A 301 -36.97 2.22 17.23
N MET A 302 -37.20 1.61 18.39
CA MET A 302 -36.34 0.52 18.86
C MET A 302 -36.85 -0.74 18.17
N MET A 303 -36.09 -1.24 17.19
CA MET A 303 -36.03 -2.61 16.63
C MET A 303 -35.67 -2.55 15.14
N ALA A 304 -34.45 -2.10 14.82
CA ALA A 304 -33.77 -2.40 13.56
C ALA A 304 -32.37 -1.77 13.59
N ASN A 305 -31.43 -2.35 14.34
CA ASN A 305 -30.01 -2.09 14.13
C ASN A 305 -29.19 -3.29 14.64
N GLU A 306 -29.49 -4.45 14.06
CA GLU A 306 -28.42 -5.41 13.82
C GLU A 306 -27.53 -4.79 12.75
N ALA A 307 -26.24 -4.63 13.03
CA ALA A 307 -25.24 -4.26 12.05
C ALA A 307 -25.24 -5.34 10.95
N ARG A 308 -25.99 -5.12 9.88
CA ARG A 308 -25.82 -5.85 8.63
C ARG A 308 -24.64 -5.18 7.93
N PRO A 309 -23.44 -5.79 7.89
CA PRO A 309 -22.36 -5.24 7.08
C PRO A 309 -22.87 -5.09 5.64
N CYS A 310 -22.50 -3.98 5.02
CA CYS A 310 -22.85 -3.67 3.64
C CYS A 310 -22.56 -4.89 2.73
N PRO A 311 -23.53 -5.41 1.96
CA PRO A 311 -23.27 -6.50 1.00
C PRO A 311 -22.35 -6.08 -0.16
N CYS A 312 -22.12 -4.78 -0.33
CA CYS A 312 -21.19 -4.20 -1.28
C CYS A 312 -20.11 -3.38 -0.56
N ASP A 313 -19.25 -3.99 0.26
CA ASP A 313 -18.10 -3.32 0.90
C ASP A 313 -17.27 -2.49 -0.11
N ILE A 314 -16.78 -1.31 0.27
CA ILE A 314 -15.94 -0.44 -0.59
C ILE A 314 -14.67 -1.18 -1.04
N GLY A 315 -14.30 -2.24 -0.32
CA GLY A 315 -13.09 -3.03 -0.55
C GLY A 315 -11.86 -2.21 -0.21
N ASP A 316 -10.75 -2.51 -0.86
CA ASP A 316 -9.48 -1.88 -0.57
C ASP A 316 -9.32 -0.61 -1.40
N ARG A 317 -9.25 0.54 -0.74
CA ARG A 317 -8.86 1.78 -1.42
C ARG A 317 -7.41 1.65 -1.88
N MET A 318 -7.18 1.61 -3.19
CA MET A 318 -5.82 1.54 -3.74
C MET A 318 -5.06 2.84 -3.44
N GLU A 319 -3.86 2.72 -2.85
CA GLU A 319 -2.90 3.83 -2.73
C GLU A 319 -2.19 3.98 -4.09
N TYR A 320 -2.82 4.76 -4.96
CA TYR A 320 -2.41 4.89 -6.36
C TYR A 320 -2.39 6.35 -6.77
N GLY A 321 -1.29 6.79 -7.40
CA GLY A 321 -1.16 8.11 -8.01
C GLY A 321 -1.75 8.10 -9.42
N SER A 322 -2.80 8.88 -9.64
CA SER A 322 -3.46 9.05 -10.94
C SER A 322 -2.48 9.45 -12.04
N LEU A 323 -2.50 8.78 -13.21
CA LEU A 323 -1.62 9.07 -14.36
C LEU A 323 -2.24 10.03 -15.39
N GLY A 324 -3.56 10.03 -15.53
CA GLY A 324 -4.33 11.02 -16.28
C GLY A 324 -4.60 12.35 -15.55
N GLU A 325 -5.51 13.13 -16.13
CA GLU A 325 -5.86 14.48 -15.71
C GLU A 325 -7.39 14.67 -15.54
N ASP A 326 -7.79 15.56 -14.64
CA ASP A 326 -9.19 15.96 -14.49
C ASP A 326 -9.53 17.03 -15.53
N VAL A 327 -10.53 16.77 -16.37
CA VAL A 327 -10.97 17.61 -17.50
C VAL A 327 -12.44 17.99 -17.33
N GLN A 328 -12.80 19.19 -17.77
CA GLN A 328 -14.19 19.62 -17.89
C GLN A 328 -14.66 19.38 -19.34
N ILE A 329 -15.64 18.49 -19.52
CA ILE A 329 -16.27 18.17 -20.81
C ILE A 329 -17.68 18.77 -20.81
N GLU A 330 -17.83 19.97 -21.36
CA GLU A 330 -19.08 20.75 -21.26
C GLU A 330 -19.55 20.85 -19.80
N HIS A 331 -20.70 20.27 -19.42
CA HIS A 331 -21.19 20.24 -18.05
C HIS A 331 -20.72 19.03 -17.22
N VAL A 332 -19.98 18.09 -17.81
CA VAL A 332 -19.53 16.85 -17.19
C VAL A 332 -18.05 16.93 -16.80
N LYS A 333 -17.73 16.78 -15.52
CA LYS A 333 -16.33 16.56 -15.09
C LYS A 333 -15.90 15.15 -15.47
N ALA A 334 -14.65 14.95 -15.84
CA ALA A 334 -14.15 13.62 -16.16
C ALA A 334 -12.68 13.47 -15.81
N TYR A 335 -12.25 12.25 -15.54
CA TYR A 335 -10.85 11.88 -15.49
C TYR A 335 -10.44 11.29 -16.84
N VAL A 336 -9.42 11.83 -17.50
CA VAL A 336 -8.99 11.42 -18.85
C VAL A 336 -7.55 10.93 -18.83
N VAL A 337 -7.30 9.78 -19.45
CA VAL A 337 -5.98 9.17 -19.58
C VAL A 337 -5.73 8.84 -21.03
N LYS A 338 -4.59 9.27 -21.56
CA LYS A 338 -4.17 8.95 -22.93
C LYS A 338 -3.03 7.93 -22.92
N PRO A 339 -3.05 6.95 -23.83
CA PRO A 339 -1.96 5.98 -23.96
C PRO A 339 -0.70 6.67 -24.51
N LYS A 340 0.47 6.06 -24.27
CA LYS A 340 1.75 6.57 -24.78
C LYS A 340 1.83 6.55 -26.32
N ALA A 341 1.19 5.56 -26.94
CA ALA A 341 1.14 5.42 -28.39
C ALA A 341 -0.15 6.06 -28.96
N PRO A 342 -0.11 6.72 -30.13
CA PRO A 342 -1.31 7.23 -30.79
C PRO A 342 -2.32 6.11 -31.04
N THR A 343 -3.59 6.37 -30.76
CA THR A 343 -4.69 5.42 -30.95
C THR A 343 -5.95 6.13 -31.42
N ASP A 344 -6.83 5.41 -32.12
CA ASP A 344 -8.18 5.86 -32.46
C ASP A 344 -9.26 5.11 -31.65
N LYS A 345 -8.84 4.36 -30.62
CA LYS A 345 -9.72 3.58 -29.75
C LYS A 345 -9.88 4.28 -28.40
N ALA A 346 -11.12 4.43 -27.94
CA ALA A 346 -11.42 5.01 -26.63
C ALA A 346 -12.37 4.14 -25.82
N VAL A 347 -12.27 4.20 -24.49
CA VAL A 347 -13.15 3.49 -23.55
C VAL A 347 -13.72 4.47 -22.54
N ILE A 348 -15.04 4.48 -22.42
CA ILE A 348 -15.75 5.16 -21.33
C ILE A 348 -15.76 4.20 -20.12
N VAL A 349 -15.21 4.65 -19.00
CA VAL A 349 -15.13 3.91 -17.73
C VAL A 349 -16.17 4.48 -16.77
N ILE A 350 -17.16 3.68 -16.39
CA ILE A 350 -18.29 4.14 -15.58
C ILE A 350 -18.11 3.66 -14.14
N GLN A 351 -18.15 4.60 -13.19
CA GLN A 351 -18.00 4.32 -11.77
C GLN A 351 -19.10 3.42 -11.19
N ASP A 352 -18.81 2.87 -10.01
CA ASP A 352 -19.83 2.34 -9.13
C ASP A 352 -20.46 3.45 -8.26
N ILE A 353 -21.22 3.04 -7.24
CA ILE A 353 -21.92 3.94 -6.33
C ILE A 353 -20.99 4.88 -5.53
N TYR A 354 -19.68 4.62 -5.45
CA TYR A 354 -18.72 5.45 -4.69
C TYR A 354 -18.14 6.61 -5.50
N GLY A 355 -18.54 6.75 -6.77
CA GLY A 355 -18.18 7.92 -7.56
C GLY A 355 -16.89 7.76 -8.37
N TRP A 356 -16.74 8.63 -9.36
CA TRP A 356 -15.63 8.64 -10.32
C TRP A 356 -14.28 9.05 -9.71
N GLN A 357 -14.28 9.64 -8.52
CA GLN A 357 -13.06 10.02 -7.78
C GLN A 357 -12.46 8.87 -6.98
N LEU A 358 -13.14 7.71 -6.91
CA LEU A 358 -12.61 6.54 -6.24
C LEU A 358 -11.30 6.09 -6.94
N PRO A 359 -10.16 5.98 -6.22
CA PRO A 359 -8.87 5.61 -6.82
C PRO A 359 -8.92 4.31 -7.61
N ASN A 360 -9.68 3.34 -7.13
CA ASN A 360 -9.88 2.03 -7.78
C ASN A 360 -10.49 2.15 -9.19
N THR A 361 -11.49 3.03 -9.35
CA THR A 361 -12.13 3.27 -10.65
C THR A 361 -11.15 3.97 -11.60
N ARG A 362 -10.40 4.96 -11.10
CA ARG A 362 -9.35 5.64 -11.89
C ARG A 362 -8.21 4.70 -12.27
N TYR A 363 -7.83 3.77 -11.40
CA TYR A 363 -6.85 2.72 -11.69
C TYR A 363 -7.31 1.82 -12.85
N MET A 364 -8.59 1.47 -12.94
CA MET A 364 -9.13 0.75 -14.11
C MET A 364 -8.99 1.56 -15.40
N ALA A 365 -9.19 2.88 -15.34
CA ALA A 365 -9.00 3.77 -16.49
C ALA A 365 -7.52 3.81 -16.92
N ASP A 366 -6.59 3.93 -15.97
CA ASP A 366 -5.15 3.93 -16.25
C ASP A 366 -4.63 2.57 -16.75
N MET A 367 -5.20 1.46 -16.27
CA MET A 367 -4.91 0.12 -16.77
C MET A 367 -5.36 -0.03 -18.23
N LEU A 368 -6.55 0.47 -18.59
CA LEU A 368 -7.03 0.48 -19.97
C LEU A 368 -6.15 1.37 -20.85
N ALA A 369 -5.70 2.53 -20.36
CA ALA A 369 -4.77 3.38 -21.08
C ALA A 369 -3.40 2.73 -21.30
N SER A 370 -2.91 1.97 -20.32
CA SER A 370 -1.70 1.17 -20.47
C SER A 370 -1.84 0.07 -21.53
N ASN A 371 -3.07 -0.34 -21.84
CA ASN A 371 -3.41 -1.30 -22.91
C ASN A 371 -3.75 -0.61 -24.26
N GLY A 372 -3.46 0.68 -24.43
CA GLY A 372 -3.54 1.36 -25.73
C GLY A 372 -4.88 2.04 -26.05
N TYR A 373 -5.74 2.26 -25.05
CA TYR A 373 -7.00 2.97 -25.20
C TYR A 373 -6.94 4.40 -24.65
N ILE A 374 -7.65 5.34 -25.25
CA ILE A 374 -7.97 6.61 -24.55
C ILE A 374 -9.06 6.28 -23.52
N ALA A 375 -8.78 6.41 -22.24
CA ALA A 375 -9.75 6.13 -21.18
C ALA A 375 -10.36 7.42 -20.65
N VAL A 376 -11.69 7.49 -20.57
CA VAL A 376 -12.42 8.60 -19.94
C VAL A 376 -13.34 8.06 -18.85
N CYS A 377 -13.19 8.56 -17.63
CA CYS A 377 -14.05 8.25 -16.48
C CYS A 377 -14.89 9.49 -16.12
N PRO A 378 -16.06 9.68 -16.73
CA PRO A 378 -16.91 10.85 -16.52
C PRO A 378 -17.70 10.80 -15.21
N ASP A 379 -17.99 11.97 -14.65
CA ASP A 379 -18.84 12.16 -13.48
C ASP A 379 -20.32 12.11 -13.86
N PHE A 380 -20.86 10.89 -13.99
CA PHE A 380 -22.30 10.71 -14.20
C PHE A 380 -23.18 11.15 -13.02
N PHE A 381 -22.61 11.52 -11.87
CA PHE A 381 -23.40 12.08 -10.76
C PHE A 381 -23.47 13.60 -10.80
N LEU A 382 -22.79 14.26 -11.74
CA LEU A 382 -22.83 15.71 -11.96
C LEU A 382 -22.51 16.51 -10.69
N GLY A 383 -21.50 16.06 -9.93
CA GLY A 383 -21.08 16.67 -8.67
C GLY A 383 -22.01 16.40 -7.48
N LYS A 384 -23.09 15.63 -7.64
CA LYS A 384 -23.90 15.14 -6.52
C LYS A 384 -23.10 14.11 -5.71
N GLU A 385 -23.36 14.08 -4.41
CA GLU A 385 -22.63 13.20 -3.49
C GLU A 385 -22.82 11.70 -3.84
N PRO A 386 -21.71 10.95 -4.00
CA PRO A 386 -21.75 9.51 -4.17
C PRO A 386 -22.25 8.82 -2.89
N TRP A 387 -22.54 7.53 -2.98
CA TRP A 387 -22.89 6.74 -1.81
C TRP A 387 -21.68 6.57 -0.89
N SER A 388 -21.85 6.73 0.41
CA SER A 388 -20.84 6.43 1.41
C SER A 388 -21.17 5.11 2.11
N PRO A 389 -20.17 4.27 2.47
CA PRO A 389 -20.41 3.13 3.36
C PRO A 389 -21.06 3.51 4.70
N SER A 390 -20.90 4.76 5.12
CA SER A 390 -21.51 5.33 6.33
C SER A 390 -22.92 5.88 6.14
N SER A 391 -23.46 5.87 4.91
CA SER A 391 -24.80 6.36 4.61
C SER A 391 -25.87 5.40 5.14
N ASP A 392 -27.05 5.92 5.47
CA ASP A 392 -28.19 5.10 5.91
C ASP A 392 -28.81 4.34 4.73
N TRP A 393 -28.59 3.03 4.68
CA TRP A 393 -29.11 2.11 3.66
C TRP A 393 -30.63 2.14 3.47
N SER A 394 -31.40 2.60 4.47
CA SER A 394 -32.84 2.78 4.31
C SER A 394 -33.18 3.83 3.24
N THR A 395 -32.29 4.81 3.03
CA THR A 395 -32.40 5.88 2.02
C THR A 395 -31.80 5.51 0.68
N PHE A 396 -31.22 4.33 0.53
CA PHE A 396 -30.48 3.94 -0.68
C PHE A 396 -31.35 3.95 -1.94
N GLN A 397 -32.63 3.55 -1.83
CA GLN A 397 -33.54 3.56 -2.97
C GLN A 397 -33.82 4.99 -3.45
N GLU A 398 -34.03 5.94 -2.53
CA GLU A 398 -34.20 7.35 -2.89
C GLU A 398 -32.94 7.92 -3.56
N TRP A 399 -31.76 7.60 -3.02
CA TRP A 399 -30.49 7.99 -3.62
C TRP A 399 -30.31 7.41 -5.03
N LEU A 400 -30.73 6.15 -5.25
CA LEU A 400 -30.65 5.47 -6.54
C LEU A 400 -31.65 6.05 -7.55
N GLU A 401 -32.85 6.41 -7.11
CA GLU A 401 -33.88 7.07 -7.93
C GLU A 401 -33.43 8.46 -8.41
N ASP A 402 -32.66 9.20 -7.61
CA ASP A 402 -32.06 10.49 -8.00
C ASP A 402 -30.87 10.35 -8.97
N LYS A 403 -30.25 9.16 -9.02
CA LYS A 403 -29.04 8.86 -9.83
C LYS A 403 -29.24 7.55 -10.59
N LYS A 404 -30.30 7.46 -11.40
CA LYS A 404 -30.57 6.22 -12.14
C LYS A 404 -29.49 5.94 -13.18
N PRO A 405 -28.93 4.71 -13.26
CA PRO A 405 -27.99 4.33 -14.31
C PRO A 405 -28.55 4.40 -15.74
N THR A 406 -29.88 4.48 -15.86
CA THR A 406 -30.61 4.59 -17.13
C THR A 406 -30.99 6.04 -17.49
N ASP A 407 -30.66 7.01 -16.64
CA ASP A 407 -30.92 8.44 -16.88
C ASP A 407 -29.59 9.21 -17.00
N ILE A 408 -28.80 8.82 -18.01
CA ILE A 408 -27.47 9.36 -18.28
C ILE A 408 -27.25 9.75 -19.74
N ASN A 409 -28.31 9.73 -20.56
CA ASN A 409 -28.21 9.87 -22.01
C ASN A 409 -27.54 11.17 -22.43
N LYS A 410 -27.86 12.30 -21.77
CA LYS A 410 -27.27 13.61 -22.07
C LYS A 410 -25.76 13.61 -21.84
N GLU A 411 -25.33 13.00 -20.74
CA GLU A 411 -23.93 12.90 -20.34
C GLU A 411 -23.17 11.95 -21.26
N VAL A 412 -23.78 10.83 -21.65
CA VAL A 412 -23.21 9.89 -22.64
C VAL A 412 -23.01 10.60 -23.99
N ASP A 413 -24.01 11.34 -24.48
CA ASP A 413 -23.92 12.06 -25.76
C ASP A 413 -22.77 13.08 -25.76
N VAL A 414 -22.61 13.83 -24.66
CA VAL A 414 -21.53 14.80 -24.46
C VAL A 414 -20.16 14.12 -24.48
N VAL A 415 -20.01 13.00 -23.76
CA VAL A 415 -18.75 12.26 -23.70
C VAL A 415 -18.42 11.63 -25.05
N LEU A 416 -19.40 11.06 -25.76
CA LEU A 416 -19.20 10.48 -27.10
C LEU A 416 -18.74 11.53 -28.11
N LYS A 417 -19.36 12.72 -28.09
CA LYS A 417 -18.96 13.85 -28.92
C LYS A 417 -17.54 14.31 -28.61
N TYR A 418 -17.18 14.46 -27.33
CA TYR A 418 -15.81 14.77 -26.91
C TYR A 418 -14.78 13.75 -27.42
N LEU A 419 -15.08 12.46 -27.28
CA LEU A 419 -14.17 11.40 -27.72
C LEU A 419 -13.95 11.44 -29.24
N LYS A 420 -14.99 11.68 -30.03
CA LYS A 420 -14.87 11.77 -31.49
C LYS A 420 -14.16 13.04 -31.94
N ASP A 421 -14.62 14.19 -31.46
CA ASP A 421 -14.24 15.49 -32.01
C ASP A 421 -12.89 15.97 -31.44
N GLN A 422 -12.66 15.77 -30.15
CA GLN A 422 -11.48 16.30 -29.46
C GLN A 422 -10.39 15.25 -29.23
N SER A 423 -10.77 13.97 -29.11
CA SER A 423 -9.82 12.88 -28.88
C SER A 423 -9.53 12.04 -30.13
N GLY A 424 -10.23 12.27 -31.24
CA GLY A 424 -10.02 11.57 -32.51
C GLY A 424 -10.43 10.09 -32.50
N ALA A 425 -11.25 9.67 -31.53
CA ALA A 425 -11.66 8.28 -31.39
C ALA A 425 -12.64 7.89 -32.50
N LYS A 426 -12.34 6.79 -33.20
CA LYS A 426 -13.20 6.16 -34.22
C LYS A 426 -13.95 4.94 -33.68
N ARG A 427 -13.40 4.30 -32.65
CA ARG A 427 -13.96 3.09 -32.03
C ARG A 427 -14.07 3.34 -30.53
N ILE A 428 -15.30 3.33 -30.03
CA ILE A 428 -15.60 3.67 -28.64
C ILE A 428 -16.21 2.46 -27.96
N GLY A 429 -15.67 2.10 -26.81
CA GLY A 429 -16.17 1.03 -25.96
C GLY A 429 -16.62 1.59 -24.62
N VAL A 430 -17.31 0.77 -23.85
CA VAL A 430 -17.77 1.13 -22.51
C VAL A 430 -17.50 -0.01 -21.55
N VAL A 431 -16.98 0.34 -20.38
CA VAL A 431 -16.72 -0.55 -19.26
C VAL A 431 -17.37 0.08 -18.04
N GLY A 432 -18.08 -0.70 -17.24
CA GLY A 432 -18.65 -0.16 -16.01
C GLY A 432 -18.84 -1.19 -14.93
N PHE A 433 -18.83 -0.69 -13.69
CA PHE A 433 -18.79 -1.51 -12.49
C PHE A 433 -20.02 -1.25 -11.61
N CYS A 434 -20.73 -2.30 -11.17
CA CYS A 434 -21.91 -2.20 -10.30
C CYS A 434 -22.99 -1.31 -10.93
N TRP A 435 -23.23 -0.13 -10.36
CA TRP A 435 -24.05 0.92 -10.95
C TRP A 435 -23.64 1.23 -12.40
N GLY A 436 -22.34 1.38 -12.65
CA GLY A 436 -21.78 1.56 -13.98
C GLY A 436 -21.91 0.33 -14.87
N GLY A 437 -22.01 -0.86 -14.30
CA GLY A 437 -22.29 -2.10 -15.04
C GLY A 437 -23.72 -2.09 -15.59
N VAL A 438 -24.68 -1.60 -14.80
CA VAL A 438 -26.07 -1.39 -15.25
C VAL A 438 -26.12 -0.32 -16.33
N ALA A 439 -25.42 0.80 -16.14
CA ALA A 439 -25.27 1.85 -17.16
C ALA A 439 -24.64 1.32 -18.45
N THR A 440 -23.62 0.46 -18.36
CA THR A 440 -22.97 -0.17 -19.53
C THR A 440 -23.94 -1.06 -20.30
N HIS A 441 -24.70 -1.90 -19.60
CA HIS A 441 -25.74 -2.72 -20.22
C HIS A 441 -26.81 -1.84 -20.89
N TYR A 442 -27.26 -0.78 -20.21
CA TYR A 442 -28.19 0.18 -20.78
C TYR A 442 -27.63 0.88 -22.04
N ILE A 443 -26.38 1.33 -22.01
CA ILE A 443 -25.71 1.96 -23.16
C ILE A 443 -25.63 0.98 -24.33
N ALA A 444 -25.27 -0.29 -24.08
CA ALA A 444 -25.19 -1.32 -25.11
C ALA A 444 -26.54 -1.60 -25.79
N LEU A 445 -27.67 -1.32 -25.13
CA LEU A 445 -29.01 -1.40 -25.70
C LEU A 445 -29.39 -0.15 -26.53
N GLN A 446 -28.84 1.02 -26.19
CA GLN A 446 -29.28 2.29 -26.77
C GLN A 446 -28.36 2.81 -27.88
N TYR A 447 -27.04 2.64 -27.74
CA TYR A 447 -26.03 3.35 -28.52
C TYR A 447 -25.31 2.44 -29.54
N PRO A 448 -25.73 2.40 -30.82
CA PRO A 448 -25.09 1.57 -31.86
C PRO A 448 -23.69 2.04 -32.26
N GLU A 449 -23.30 3.24 -31.85
CA GLU A 449 -21.96 3.78 -32.07
C GLU A 449 -20.91 3.20 -31.13
N VAL A 450 -21.34 2.68 -29.97
CA VAL A 450 -20.49 1.92 -29.07
C VAL A 450 -20.21 0.55 -29.70
N LYS A 451 -18.94 0.17 -29.77
CA LYS A 451 -18.46 -1.04 -30.48
C LYS A 451 -18.30 -2.24 -29.57
N ALA A 452 -18.12 -2.03 -28.27
CA ALA A 452 -17.96 -3.09 -27.29
C ALA A 452 -18.42 -2.62 -25.90
N GLY A 453 -19.13 -3.49 -25.19
CA GLY A 453 -19.50 -3.28 -23.79
C GLY A 453 -18.84 -4.31 -22.86
N VAL A 454 -18.43 -3.90 -21.67
CA VAL A 454 -18.08 -4.81 -20.57
C VAL A 454 -18.84 -4.39 -19.31
N SER A 455 -19.90 -5.13 -19.00
CA SER A 455 -20.73 -4.94 -17.82
C SER A 455 -20.21 -5.82 -16.68
N VAL A 456 -19.66 -5.19 -15.65
CA VAL A 456 -19.12 -5.90 -14.49
C VAL A 456 -20.11 -5.74 -13.33
N TYR A 457 -20.70 -6.86 -12.89
CA TYR A 457 -21.76 -6.95 -11.89
C TYR A 457 -22.87 -5.91 -12.09
N GLY A 458 -23.43 -5.86 -13.30
CA GLY A 458 -24.55 -4.99 -13.65
C GLY A 458 -25.63 -5.69 -14.47
N ILE A 459 -26.89 -5.59 -14.02
CA ILE A 459 -28.06 -6.11 -14.73
C ILE A 459 -29.15 -5.03 -14.76
N VAL A 460 -29.63 -4.68 -15.96
CA VAL A 460 -30.83 -3.86 -16.12
C VAL A 460 -32.04 -4.76 -15.83
N LYS A 461 -32.81 -4.40 -14.81
CA LYS A 461 -33.95 -5.21 -14.32
C LYS A 461 -35.31 -4.77 -14.89
N GLU A 462 -35.36 -3.64 -15.59
CA GLU A 462 -36.61 -3.03 -16.03
C GLU A 462 -37.08 -3.54 -17.40
N ARG A 463 -38.31 -4.08 -17.43
CA ARG A 463 -39.12 -4.56 -18.58
C ARG A 463 -38.60 -5.79 -19.34
N GLU A 464 -39.55 -6.52 -19.94
CA GLU A 464 -39.32 -7.82 -20.60
C GLU A 464 -38.58 -7.74 -21.95
N ASP A 465 -38.24 -6.54 -22.44
CA ASP A 465 -37.81 -6.24 -23.81
C ASP A 465 -36.35 -5.73 -23.95
N ARG A 466 -35.58 -5.64 -22.86
CA ARG A 466 -34.23 -5.03 -22.86
C ARG A 466 -33.06 -6.00 -22.99
N TYR A 467 -33.07 -6.88 -24.00
CA TYR A 467 -31.98 -7.85 -24.26
C TYR A 467 -31.47 -7.84 -25.71
N GLU A 468 -32.00 -6.95 -26.55
CA GLU A 468 -31.53 -6.72 -27.92
C GLU A 468 -30.32 -5.77 -27.92
N LEU A 469 -29.15 -6.29 -27.55
CA LEU A 469 -27.93 -5.50 -27.52
C LEU A 469 -27.56 -5.02 -28.93
N LYS A 470 -27.17 -3.76 -29.05
CA LYS A 470 -26.68 -3.15 -30.30
C LYS A 470 -25.17 -3.33 -30.50
N SER A 471 -24.45 -3.75 -29.45
CA SER A 471 -23.00 -3.95 -29.48
C SER A 471 -22.58 -5.19 -28.68
N PRO A 472 -21.52 -5.91 -29.11
CA PRO A 472 -21.03 -7.07 -28.40
C PRO A 472 -20.69 -6.78 -26.95
N THR A 473 -21.28 -7.53 -26.01
CA THR A 473 -21.15 -7.25 -24.57
C THR A 473 -20.69 -8.46 -23.76
N LEU A 474 -19.64 -8.26 -22.96
CA LEU A 474 -19.20 -9.19 -21.93
C LEU A 474 -19.86 -8.83 -20.60
N PHE A 475 -20.42 -9.83 -19.91
CA PHE A 475 -20.96 -9.71 -18.56
C PHE A 475 -20.12 -10.54 -17.59
N ILE A 476 -19.66 -9.92 -16.50
CA ILE A 476 -18.83 -10.56 -15.47
C ILE A 476 -19.56 -10.54 -14.13
N PHE A 477 -19.70 -11.69 -13.48
CA PHE A 477 -20.34 -11.85 -12.17
C PHE A 477 -19.49 -12.72 -11.23
N GLY A 478 -19.69 -12.56 -9.92
CA GLY A 478 -19.14 -13.46 -8.90
C GLY A 478 -20.19 -14.49 -8.47
N GLU A 479 -19.77 -15.72 -8.20
CA GLU A 479 -20.66 -16.80 -7.76
C GLU A 479 -21.29 -16.52 -6.39
N LYS A 480 -20.52 -15.91 -5.48
CA LYS A 480 -20.92 -15.58 -4.10
C LYS A 480 -21.32 -14.11 -3.97
N ASP A 481 -21.89 -13.52 -5.02
CA ASP A 481 -22.33 -12.13 -5.02
C ASP A 481 -23.64 -11.97 -4.21
N PRO A 482 -23.63 -11.28 -3.04
CA PRO A 482 -24.84 -11.10 -2.23
C PRO A 482 -25.79 -10.03 -2.79
N VAL A 483 -25.34 -9.22 -3.76
CA VAL A 483 -26.10 -8.14 -4.40
C VAL A 483 -26.77 -8.63 -5.68
N ILE A 484 -26.10 -9.51 -6.43
CA ILE A 484 -26.58 -10.10 -7.67
C ILE A 484 -26.65 -11.63 -7.54
N PRO A 485 -27.78 -12.15 -7.06
CA PRO A 485 -28.06 -13.59 -7.02
C PRO A 485 -27.89 -14.29 -8.38
N LEU A 486 -27.39 -15.53 -8.35
CA LEU A 486 -27.10 -16.33 -9.56
C LEU A 486 -28.33 -16.60 -10.43
N ASP A 487 -29.53 -16.72 -9.86
CA ASP A 487 -30.78 -16.88 -10.60
C ASP A 487 -31.05 -15.68 -11.54
N GLN A 488 -30.65 -14.47 -11.13
CA GLN A 488 -30.74 -13.29 -11.99
C GLN A 488 -29.73 -13.36 -13.13
N VAL A 489 -28.52 -13.88 -12.88
CA VAL A 489 -27.49 -14.08 -13.91
C VAL A 489 -27.94 -15.15 -14.92
N THR A 490 -28.50 -16.26 -14.46
CA THR A 490 -29.07 -17.31 -15.33
C THR A 490 -30.23 -16.77 -16.16
N THR A 491 -31.10 -15.95 -15.57
CA THR A 491 -32.21 -15.30 -16.28
C THR A 491 -31.71 -14.34 -17.36
N LEU A 492 -30.68 -13.54 -17.05
CA LEU A 492 -30.03 -12.66 -18.02
C LEU A 492 -29.48 -13.48 -19.21
N GLU A 493 -28.70 -14.52 -18.94
CA GLU A 493 -28.09 -15.34 -19.99
C GLU A 493 -29.15 -16.02 -20.87
N ALA A 494 -30.22 -16.55 -20.27
CA ALA A 494 -31.31 -17.17 -21.01
C ALA A 494 -32.01 -16.17 -21.95
N LYS A 495 -32.29 -14.95 -21.46
CA LYS A 495 -32.93 -13.91 -22.28
C LYS A 495 -32.01 -13.33 -23.35
N LEU A 496 -30.71 -13.22 -23.09
CA LEU A 496 -29.72 -12.87 -24.11
C LEU A 496 -29.65 -13.95 -25.21
N LYS A 497 -29.67 -15.23 -24.85
CA LYS A 497 -29.70 -16.33 -25.84
C LYS A 497 -30.96 -16.29 -26.72
N ASP A 498 -32.09 -15.86 -26.16
CA ASP A 498 -33.36 -15.76 -26.88
C ASP A 498 -33.43 -14.53 -27.80
N LYS A 499 -32.98 -13.36 -27.33
CA LYS A 499 -33.24 -12.07 -28.00
C LYS A 499 -32.02 -11.37 -28.60
N CYS A 500 -30.81 -11.68 -28.15
CA CYS A 500 -29.61 -10.95 -28.58
C CYS A 500 -29.11 -11.47 -29.93
N THR A 501 -28.90 -10.57 -30.89
CA THR A 501 -28.39 -10.90 -32.23
C THR A 501 -26.89 -10.61 -32.39
N VAL A 502 -26.29 -9.87 -31.47
CA VAL A 502 -24.85 -9.60 -31.42
C VAL A 502 -24.15 -10.57 -30.46
N ASP A 503 -22.84 -10.71 -30.60
CA ASP A 503 -22.03 -11.60 -29.76
C ASP A 503 -22.08 -11.16 -28.28
N PHE A 504 -22.24 -12.10 -27.37
CA PHE A 504 -22.24 -11.84 -25.94
C PHE A 504 -21.61 -12.99 -25.18
N LYS A 505 -21.06 -12.69 -24.01
CA LYS A 505 -20.53 -13.70 -23.08
C LYS A 505 -20.95 -13.36 -21.68
N VAL A 506 -21.50 -14.34 -20.96
CA VAL A 506 -21.74 -14.25 -19.52
C VAL A 506 -20.71 -15.14 -18.84
N LYS A 507 -19.91 -14.57 -17.94
CA LYS A 507 -18.90 -15.31 -17.18
C LYS A 507 -19.12 -15.11 -15.69
N VAL A 508 -19.28 -16.23 -14.98
CA VAL A 508 -19.37 -16.29 -13.52
C VAL A 508 -18.06 -16.81 -12.98
N PHE A 509 -17.46 -16.07 -12.05
CA PHE A 509 -16.21 -16.45 -11.38
C PHE A 509 -16.51 -17.17 -10.07
N PRO A 510 -16.02 -18.41 -9.88
CA PRO A 510 -16.29 -19.19 -8.69
C PRO A 510 -15.72 -18.52 -7.45
N ASP A 511 -16.40 -18.68 -6.32
CA ASP A 511 -16.02 -18.13 -5.01
C ASP A 511 -15.86 -16.60 -4.91
N GLN A 512 -16.08 -15.85 -5.99
CA GLN A 512 -15.92 -14.40 -6.00
C GLN A 512 -17.18 -13.64 -5.55
N THR A 513 -16.98 -12.47 -4.94
CA THR A 513 -18.03 -11.61 -4.38
C THR A 513 -18.17 -10.29 -5.15
N HIS A 514 -19.21 -9.51 -4.84
CA HIS A 514 -19.48 -8.24 -5.53
C HIS A 514 -18.27 -7.30 -5.53
N GLY A 515 -17.92 -6.77 -6.70
CA GLY A 515 -16.83 -5.79 -6.83
C GLY A 515 -15.41 -6.35 -6.83
N PHE A 516 -15.22 -7.68 -6.89
CA PHE A 516 -13.89 -8.29 -6.87
C PHE A 516 -12.95 -7.77 -7.97
N VAL A 517 -13.47 -7.38 -9.14
CA VAL A 517 -12.67 -6.94 -10.29
C VAL A 517 -11.95 -5.61 -10.04
N HIS A 518 -12.61 -4.61 -9.44
CA HIS A 518 -12.04 -3.27 -9.27
C HIS A 518 -11.81 -2.87 -7.80
N ARG A 519 -12.52 -3.45 -6.83
CA ARG A 519 -12.40 -3.07 -5.40
C ARG A 519 -11.46 -3.95 -4.58
N LYS A 520 -11.17 -5.19 -4.96
CA LYS A 520 -10.17 -6.03 -4.26
C LYS A 520 -8.77 -5.79 -4.81
N ARG A 521 -7.75 -5.78 -3.93
CA ARG A 521 -6.35 -5.82 -4.38
C ARG A 521 -5.90 -7.23 -4.73
N GLU A 522 -4.94 -7.30 -5.65
CA GLU A 522 -4.32 -8.56 -6.10
C GLU A 522 -3.46 -9.24 -5.03
N ASP A 523 -3.07 -8.54 -3.96
CA ASP A 523 -2.10 -9.01 -2.96
C ASP A 523 -2.71 -9.46 -1.62
N ILE A 524 -4.02 -9.28 -1.42
CA ILE A 524 -4.66 -9.51 -0.11
C ILE A 524 -5.07 -10.97 0.11
N ASN A 525 -5.51 -11.65 -0.95
CA ASN A 525 -5.85 -13.06 -0.87
C ASN A 525 -5.24 -13.81 -2.07
N PRO A 526 -4.26 -14.71 -1.84
CA PRO A 526 -3.67 -15.51 -2.90
C PRO A 526 -4.67 -16.30 -3.75
N THR A 527 -5.85 -16.64 -3.20
CA THR A 527 -6.90 -17.35 -3.93
C THR A 527 -7.73 -16.43 -4.84
N ASP A 528 -7.83 -15.14 -4.53
CA ASP A 528 -8.62 -14.18 -5.32
C ASP A 528 -7.81 -13.62 -6.49
N ARG A 529 -6.49 -13.52 -6.34
CA ARG A 529 -5.59 -12.94 -7.35
C ARG A 529 -5.78 -13.51 -8.76
N PRO A 530 -5.82 -14.83 -8.98
CA PRO A 530 -5.97 -15.39 -10.33
C PRO A 530 -7.29 -14.96 -10.98
N HIS A 531 -8.37 -14.93 -10.21
CA HIS A 531 -9.70 -14.54 -10.70
C HIS A 531 -9.79 -13.04 -11.02
N ILE A 532 -9.17 -12.19 -10.22
CA ILE A 532 -9.10 -10.74 -10.48
C ILE A 532 -8.33 -10.48 -11.79
N GLN A 533 -7.16 -11.11 -11.93
CA GLN A 533 -6.32 -10.97 -13.13
C GLN A 533 -7.06 -11.50 -14.37
N GLU A 534 -7.63 -12.70 -14.28
CA GLU A 534 -8.40 -13.30 -15.38
C GLU A 534 -9.60 -12.45 -15.78
N ALA A 535 -10.35 -11.86 -14.84
CA ALA A 535 -11.48 -10.98 -15.16
C ALA A 535 -11.03 -9.69 -15.88
N ARG A 536 -9.89 -9.10 -15.47
CA ARG A 536 -9.32 -7.91 -16.12
C ARG A 536 -8.76 -8.24 -17.50
N GLU A 537 -8.12 -9.38 -17.65
CA GLU A 537 -7.65 -9.90 -18.93
C GLU A 537 -8.81 -10.17 -19.88
N ASP A 538 -9.88 -10.83 -19.43
CA ASP A 538 -11.09 -11.07 -20.21
C ASP A 538 -11.72 -9.75 -20.70
N MET A 539 -11.76 -8.73 -19.83
CA MET A 539 -12.24 -7.40 -20.18
C MET A 539 -11.40 -6.77 -21.30
N VAL A 540 -10.08 -6.77 -21.17
CA VAL A 540 -9.18 -6.23 -22.20
C VAL A 540 -9.25 -7.04 -23.50
N ASN A 541 -9.30 -8.37 -23.41
CA ASN A 541 -9.41 -9.27 -24.55
C ASN A 541 -10.74 -9.06 -25.31
N TRP A 542 -11.84 -8.82 -24.59
CA TRP A 542 -13.12 -8.49 -25.21
C TRP A 542 -13.05 -7.17 -25.96
N LEU A 543 -12.52 -6.11 -25.34
CA LEU A 543 -12.34 -4.82 -25.99
C LEU A 543 -11.44 -4.94 -27.23
N ASN A 544 -10.33 -5.69 -27.16
CA ASN A 544 -9.43 -5.92 -28.28
C ASN A 544 -10.07 -6.67 -29.45
N LYS A 545 -11.03 -7.57 -29.16
CA LYS A 545 -11.74 -8.34 -30.19
C LYS A 545 -12.69 -7.48 -31.02
N TYR A 546 -13.37 -6.51 -30.41
CA TYR A 546 -14.44 -5.74 -31.07
C TYR A 546 -14.11 -4.27 -31.33
N MET A 547 -12.99 -3.76 -30.80
CA MET A 547 -12.46 -2.43 -31.08
C MET A 547 -11.06 -2.52 -31.65
#